data_AF-A0AAD5HKQ7-F1
#
_entry.id   AF-A0AAD5HKQ7-F1
#
_cell.length_a   1.000
_cell.length_b   1.000
_cell.length_c   1.000
_cell.angle_alpha   90.00
_cell.angle_beta   90.00
_cell.angle_gamma   90.00
#
_symmetry.space_group_name_H-M   'P 1'
#
loop_
_entity.id
_entity.type
_entity.pdbx_description
1 polymer ?
#
loop_
_entity_poly.entity_id
_entity_poly.type
_entity_poly.pdbx_seq_one_letter_code
_entity_poly.pdbx_strand_id
1 'polypeptide(L)'
;MSLSQLPRETRQKIFDLAIGSPARPPASPSVTQHARSRGIRDRGTWCIPPENPALSLLLVNRQTNDEVRKVLDFMTADYYVDIMYVKNYGLWPTWHIPILPQTKHIKSINATFRLFDPTDDLDPRFRDSIDFCGGDGGPEGAAWTFYYLLIDVLQKGPGDLGNFDEYFIEEITINVLEPTDGAAHKSIACGDRELELGNKRRRRFSRNLFSDETINPEERLAMYIANNLGTILNLDYHTTNYGMTVWEHVMGGIVLNLSGSKYRQFEMEVLIESHRIRDWGMTPEYIAERKEKYERWRYWLDERRRRVKGGLELNGKRPVSYIM
;
A
#
# COMPACT_ATOMS: atom_id res chain seq x y z
N MET A 1 -42.12 0.00 4.68
CA MET A 1 -41.72 0.23 6.09
C MET A 1 -40.65 1.31 6.08
N SER A 2 -40.82 2.40 6.83
CA SER A 2 -39.87 3.52 6.83
C SER A 2 -38.71 3.25 7.81
N LEU A 3 -37.49 3.70 7.49
CA LEU A 3 -36.33 3.60 8.38
C LEU A 3 -36.64 4.19 9.77
N SER A 4 -37.44 5.25 9.83
CA SER A 4 -37.83 5.91 11.08
C SER A 4 -38.71 5.07 12.02
N GLN A 5 -39.34 4.02 11.50
CA GLN A 5 -40.21 3.10 12.25
C GLN A 5 -39.45 1.95 12.92
N LEU A 6 -38.16 1.78 12.57
CA LEU A 6 -37.31 0.77 13.18
C LEU A 6 -36.85 1.20 14.58
N PRO A 7 -36.65 0.24 15.52
CA PRO A 7 -36.00 0.53 16.79
C PRO A 7 -34.64 1.20 16.60
N ARG A 8 -34.28 2.13 17.49
CA ARG A 8 -33.04 2.90 17.41
C ARG A 8 -31.80 2.00 17.29
N GLU A 9 -31.74 0.92 18.05
CA GLU A 9 -30.63 -0.03 18.01
C GLU A 9 -30.46 -0.67 16.63
N THR A 10 -31.57 -1.02 15.96
CA THR A 10 -31.55 -1.56 14.60
C THR A 10 -31.05 -0.52 13.61
N ARG A 11 -31.47 0.74 13.73
CA ARG A 11 -30.98 1.82 12.88
C ARG A 11 -29.49 2.07 13.05
N GLN A 12 -29.00 2.06 14.29
CA GLN A 12 -27.57 2.22 14.58
C GLN A 12 -26.74 1.12 13.92
N LYS A 13 -27.18 -0.15 13.99
CA LYS A 13 -26.53 -1.25 13.28
C LYS A 13 -26.56 -1.08 11.75
N ILE A 14 -27.65 -0.57 11.20
CA ILE A 14 -27.75 -0.26 9.76
C ILE A 14 -26.76 0.84 9.38
N PHE A 15 -26.66 1.92 10.18
CA PHE A 15 -25.72 3.00 9.90
C PHE A 15 -24.27 2.55 10.03
N ASP A 16 -23.95 1.78 11.07
CA ASP A 16 -22.63 1.18 11.26
C ASP A 16 -22.23 0.33 10.06
N LEU A 17 -23.12 -0.57 9.62
CA LEU A 17 -22.90 -1.38 8.42
C LEU A 17 -22.78 -0.52 7.15
N ALA A 18 -23.66 0.45 6.95
CA ALA A 18 -23.69 1.27 5.73
C ALA A 18 -22.45 2.17 5.58
N ILE A 19 -21.90 2.64 6.70
CA ILE A 19 -20.73 3.51 6.73
C ILE A 19 -19.44 2.69 6.70
N GLY A 20 -19.38 1.59 7.47
CA GLY A 20 -18.17 0.79 7.64
C GLY A 20 -17.96 -0.29 6.56
N SER A 21 -18.99 -0.62 5.79
CA SER A 21 -18.83 -1.56 4.67
C SER A 21 -18.15 -0.87 3.48
N PRO A 22 -17.06 -1.44 2.95
CA PRO A 22 -16.43 -0.91 1.75
C PRO A 22 -17.42 -0.76 0.61
N ALA A 23 -17.40 0.40 -0.03
CA ALA A 23 -18.17 0.63 -1.25
C ALA A 23 -17.77 -0.41 -2.30
N ARG A 24 -18.70 -0.75 -3.20
CA ARG A 24 -18.41 -1.66 -4.30
C ARG A 24 -17.23 -1.09 -5.10
N PRO A 25 -16.15 -1.86 -5.29
CA PRO A 25 -14.99 -1.37 -5.99
C PRO A 25 -15.34 -1.07 -7.46
N PRO A 26 -14.63 -0.14 -8.13
CA PRO A 26 -14.85 0.19 -9.52
C PRO A 26 -14.88 -1.05 -10.42
N ALA A 27 -15.88 -1.17 -11.28
CA ALA A 27 -16.05 -2.35 -12.13
C ALA A 27 -14.91 -2.51 -13.15
N SER A 28 -14.44 -1.40 -13.72
CA SER A 28 -13.33 -1.38 -14.66
C SER A 28 -12.57 -0.04 -14.63
N PRO A 29 -11.37 0.01 -15.21
CA PRO A 29 -10.63 1.25 -15.41
C PRO A 29 -11.45 2.32 -16.17
N SER A 30 -12.14 1.95 -17.25
CA SER A 30 -12.98 2.84 -18.07
C SER A 30 -13.96 3.71 -17.27
N VAL A 31 -14.59 3.13 -16.23
CA VAL A 31 -15.64 3.80 -15.45
C VAL A 31 -15.11 4.97 -14.62
N THR A 32 -13.87 4.89 -14.14
CA THR A 32 -13.35 5.84 -13.15
C THR A 32 -12.22 6.71 -13.65
N GLN A 33 -11.77 6.52 -14.89
CA GLN A 33 -10.59 7.18 -15.43
C GLN A 33 -10.67 8.72 -15.40
N HIS A 34 -11.84 9.32 -15.61
CA HIS A 34 -11.98 10.77 -15.68
C HIS A 34 -11.87 11.46 -14.32
N ALA A 35 -12.24 10.77 -13.24
CA ALA A 35 -12.14 11.29 -11.88
C ALA A 35 -10.71 11.17 -11.30
N ARG A 36 -9.81 10.49 -12.02
CA ARG A 36 -8.45 10.23 -11.53
C ARG A 36 -7.52 11.39 -11.79
N SER A 37 -6.66 11.62 -10.80
CA SER A 37 -5.56 12.59 -10.84
C SER A 37 -4.26 11.90 -10.41
N ARG A 38 -3.13 12.48 -10.82
CA ARG A 38 -1.82 11.90 -10.52
C ARG A 38 -1.53 12.02 -9.03
N GLY A 39 -1.05 10.94 -8.42
CA GLY A 39 -0.62 10.94 -7.03
C GLY A 39 0.54 11.91 -6.81
N ILE A 40 0.67 12.40 -5.58
CA ILE A 40 1.66 13.44 -5.20
C ILE A 40 3.11 12.98 -5.48
N ARG A 41 3.40 11.68 -5.32
CA ARG A 41 4.72 11.10 -5.63
C ARG A 41 4.66 10.44 -7.00
N ASP A 42 5.26 11.15 -7.95
CA ASP A 42 4.91 11.19 -9.37
C ASP A 42 5.30 9.97 -10.23
N ARG A 43 5.05 8.73 -9.78
CA ARG A 43 5.30 7.54 -10.62
C ARG A 43 4.17 6.55 -10.52
N GLY A 44 3.24 6.62 -11.47
CA GLY A 44 2.38 5.49 -11.80
C GLY A 44 1.16 5.28 -10.90
N THR A 45 0.90 6.16 -9.96
CA THR A 45 -0.28 6.08 -9.08
C THR A 45 -1.32 7.12 -9.48
N TRP A 46 -2.56 6.70 -9.67
CA TRP A 46 -3.68 7.52 -10.14
C TRP A 46 -4.88 7.42 -9.20
N CYS A 47 -5.05 8.44 -8.36
CA CYS A 47 -6.00 8.43 -7.25
C CYS A 47 -7.32 9.11 -7.61
N ILE A 48 -8.40 8.67 -6.96
CA ILE A 48 -9.66 9.41 -6.85
C ILE A 48 -9.72 10.00 -5.44
N PRO A 49 -10.18 11.25 -5.26
CA PRO A 49 -10.46 11.79 -3.94
C PRO A 49 -11.40 10.85 -3.15
N PRO A 50 -11.06 10.46 -1.91
CA PRO A 50 -11.93 9.61 -1.11
C PRO A 50 -13.27 10.31 -0.81
N GLU A 51 -14.38 9.60 -1.02
CA GLU A 51 -15.71 10.10 -0.65
C GLU A 51 -16.01 9.81 0.82
N ASN A 52 -16.72 10.71 1.49
CA ASN A 52 -17.21 10.47 2.85
C ASN A 52 -18.47 9.58 2.80
N PRO A 53 -18.40 8.31 3.23
CA PRO A 53 -19.53 7.39 3.12
C PRO A 53 -20.73 7.79 3.99
N ALA A 54 -20.51 8.59 5.04
CA ALA A 54 -21.57 9.05 5.93
C ALA A 54 -22.28 10.33 5.42
N LEU A 55 -21.73 11.03 4.41
CA LEU A 55 -22.23 12.36 4.01
C LEU A 55 -23.71 12.34 3.64
N SER A 56 -24.13 11.40 2.79
CA SER A 56 -25.53 11.27 2.37
C SER A 56 -26.46 11.01 3.55
N LEU A 57 -26.02 10.22 4.55
CA LEU A 57 -26.81 9.92 5.75
C LEU A 57 -26.90 11.12 6.70
N LEU A 58 -25.80 11.85 6.86
CA LEU A 58 -25.75 13.07 7.67
C LEU A 58 -26.69 14.17 7.15
N LEU A 59 -27.00 14.17 5.85
CA LEU A 59 -27.82 15.19 5.20
C LEU A 59 -29.34 14.85 5.14
N VAL A 60 -29.77 13.68 5.61
CA VAL A 60 -31.18 13.24 5.50
C VAL A 60 -32.12 14.08 6.37
N ASN A 61 -31.89 14.10 7.69
CA ASN A 61 -32.65 14.91 8.66
C ASN A 61 -31.89 14.97 10.00
N ARG A 62 -32.38 15.78 10.96
CA ARG A 62 -31.73 15.96 12.28
C ARG A 62 -31.59 14.66 13.08
N GLN A 63 -32.62 13.82 13.11
CA GLN A 63 -32.56 12.55 13.86
C GLN A 63 -31.52 11.60 13.28
N THR A 64 -31.50 11.42 11.95
CA THR A 64 -30.50 10.60 11.27
C THR A 64 -29.10 11.18 11.46
N ASN A 65 -28.95 12.51 11.38
CA ASN A 65 -27.68 13.18 11.64
C ASN A 65 -27.14 12.87 13.04
N ASP A 66 -27.96 13.05 14.08
CA ASP A 66 -27.56 12.82 15.48
C ASP A 66 -27.22 11.35 15.73
N GLU A 67 -27.96 10.42 15.13
CA GLU A 67 -27.71 8.98 15.26
C GLU A 67 -26.44 8.54 14.51
N VAL A 68 -26.21 9.06 13.30
CA VAL A 68 -25.01 8.79 12.51
C VAL A 68 -23.77 9.36 13.19
N ARG A 69 -23.83 10.59 13.72
CA ARG A 69 -22.72 11.17 14.49
C ARG A 69 -22.32 10.28 15.67
N LYS A 70 -23.30 9.78 16.42
CA LYS A 70 -23.05 8.83 17.51
C LYS A 70 -22.38 7.56 17.01
N VAL A 71 -22.74 7.05 15.84
CA VAL A 71 -22.06 5.87 15.26
C VAL A 71 -20.62 6.19 14.90
N LEU A 72 -20.37 7.34 14.25
CA LEU A 72 -19.02 7.78 13.89
C LEU A 72 -18.11 7.95 15.11
N ASP A 73 -18.65 8.40 16.25
CA ASP A 73 -17.89 8.56 17.51
C ASP A 73 -17.37 7.23 18.09
N PHE A 74 -18.00 6.09 17.75
CA PHE A 74 -17.64 4.76 18.26
C PHE A 74 -17.08 3.81 17.18
N MET A 75 -17.00 4.27 15.92
CA MET A 75 -16.57 3.44 14.81
C MET A 75 -15.06 3.15 14.88
N THR A 76 -14.67 1.94 14.47
CA THR A 76 -13.26 1.56 14.39
C THR A 76 -12.61 2.14 13.13
N ALA A 77 -11.36 2.55 13.27
CA ALA A 77 -10.55 3.11 12.19
C ALA A 77 -9.91 2.00 11.34
N ASP A 78 -10.74 1.17 10.70
CA ASP A 78 -10.29 0.17 9.73
C ASP A 78 -10.38 0.75 8.32
N TYR A 79 -9.27 0.73 7.59
CA TYR A 79 -9.17 1.35 6.27
C TYR A 79 -9.06 0.31 5.17
N TYR A 80 -9.73 0.58 4.06
CA TYR A 80 -9.74 -0.30 2.91
C TYR A 80 -9.33 0.48 1.67
N VAL A 81 -8.50 -0.14 0.82
CA VAL A 81 -8.13 0.42 -0.47
C VAL A 81 -8.25 -0.66 -1.53
N ASP A 82 -9.06 -0.40 -2.55
CA ASP A 82 -9.10 -1.19 -3.77
C ASP A 82 -8.10 -0.59 -4.77
N ILE A 83 -7.18 -1.41 -5.27
CA ILE A 83 -6.10 -0.99 -6.15
C ILE A 83 -6.25 -1.77 -7.46
N MET A 84 -6.76 -1.10 -8.48
CA MET A 84 -6.69 -1.66 -9.82
C MET A 84 -5.25 -1.54 -10.32
N TYR A 85 -4.60 -2.68 -10.56
CA TYR A 85 -3.36 -2.75 -11.31
C TYR A 85 -3.73 -2.81 -12.79
N VAL A 86 -3.54 -1.71 -13.51
CA VAL A 86 -3.80 -1.65 -14.96
C VAL A 86 -2.47 -1.76 -15.68
N LYS A 87 -2.26 -2.85 -16.41
CA LYS A 87 -0.95 -3.14 -17.04
C LYS A 87 -0.52 -1.97 -17.93
N ASN A 88 0.71 -1.47 -17.75
CA ASN A 88 1.27 -0.28 -18.40
C ASN A 88 0.59 1.07 -18.06
N TYR A 89 -0.51 1.10 -17.31
CA TYR A 89 -1.30 2.30 -17.02
C TYR A 89 -1.28 2.70 -15.53
N GLY A 90 -0.69 1.88 -14.67
CA GLY A 90 -0.37 2.22 -13.28
C GLY A 90 -1.23 1.55 -12.23
N LEU A 91 -1.04 1.99 -10.98
CA LEU A 91 -1.83 1.63 -9.82
C LEU A 91 -2.94 2.66 -9.60
N TRP A 92 -4.18 2.20 -9.53
CA TRP A 92 -5.35 3.06 -9.49
C TRP A 92 -6.08 2.82 -8.16
N PRO A 93 -5.56 3.36 -7.04
CA PRO A 93 -6.17 3.18 -5.72
C PRO A 93 -7.51 3.91 -5.63
N THR A 94 -8.41 3.31 -4.87
CA THR A 94 -9.74 3.82 -4.53
C THR A 94 -9.97 3.52 -3.05
N TRP A 95 -9.95 4.58 -2.24
CA TRP A 95 -9.99 4.44 -0.79
C TRP A 95 -11.42 4.45 -0.26
N HIS A 96 -11.68 3.57 0.71
CA HIS A 96 -12.85 3.63 1.56
C HIS A 96 -12.40 3.99 2.98
N ILE A 97 -12.78 5.21 3.39
CA ILE A 97 -12.35 5.84 4.64
C ILE A 97 -13.62 6.20 5.42
N PRO A 98 -14.09 5.32 6.32
CA PRO A 98 -15.32 5.56 7.06
C PRO A 98 -15.19 6.74 8.03
N ILE A 99 -14.04 6.85 8.67
CA ILE A 99 -13.65 7.95 9.55
C ILE A 99 -12.21 8.37 9.25
N LEU A 100 -11.90 9.66 9.42
CA LEU A 100 -10.51 10.11 9.29
C LEU A 100 -9.65 9.61 10.48
N PRO A 101 -8.35 9.38 10.28
CA PRO A 101 -7.46 9.02 11.37
C PRO A 101 -7.44 10.09 12.48
N GLN A 102 -7.98 9.74 13.64
CA GLN A 102 -7.99 10.61 14.83
C GLN A 102 -6.67 10.55 15.61
N THR A 103 -5.90 9.48 15.42
CA THR A 103 -4.58 9.29 16.04
C THR A 103 -3.55 8.90 15.00
N LYS A 104 -2.27 8.96 15.37
CA LYS A 104 -1.18 8.41 14.54
C LYS A 104 -1.20 6.90 14.42
N HIS A 105 -1.92 6.20 15.31
CA HIS A 105 -1.97 4.75 15.33
C HIS A 105 -3.15 4.24 14.49
N ILE A 106 -2.82 3.42 13.50
CA ILE A 106 -3.78 2.74 12.65
C ILE A 106 -3.65 1.25 12.95
N LYS A 107 -4.77 0.63 13.32
CA LYS A 107 -4.80 -0.79 13.63
C LYS A 107 -4.58 -1.62 12.37
N SER A 108 -5.40 -1.40 11.35
CA SER A 108 -5.36 -2.23 10.15
C SER A 108 -5.56 -1.40 8.87
N ILE A 109 -4.82 -1.79 7.83
CA ILE A 109 -5.08 -1.37 6.46
C ILE A 109 -5.22 -2.61 5.58
N ASN A 110 -6.34 -2.69 4.87
CA ASN A 110 -6.66 -3.77 3.96
C ASN A 110 -6.57 -3.27 2.51
N ALA A 111 -5.49 -3.64 1.82
CA ALA A 111 -5.26 -3.33 0.42
C ALA A 111 -5.64 -4.51 -0.46
N THR A 112 -6.49 -4.30 -1.46
CA THR A 112 -6.92 -5.33 -2.40
C THR A 112 -6.44 -4.97 -3.80
N PHE A 113 -5.57 -5.79 -4.38
CA PHE A 113 -5.09 -5.67 -5.75
C PHE A 113 -5.96 -6.49 -6.70
N ARG A 114 -6.43 -5.84 -7.77
CA ARG A 114 -7.14 -6.47 -8.88
C ARG A 114 -6.41 -6.17 -10.18
N LEU A 115 -6.14 -7.22 -10.96
CA LEU A 115 -5.40 -7.11 -12.21
C LEU A 115 -6.35 -6.80 -13.37
N PHE A 116 -5.96 -5.86 -14.23
CA PHE A 116 -6.72 -5.47 -15.42
C PHE A 116 -5.82 -5.39 -16.66
N ASP A 117 -6.30 -5.93 -17.78
CA ASP A 117 -5.79 -5.54 -19.09
C ASP A 117 -6.29 -4.13 -19.46
N PRO A 118 -5.48 -3.32 -20.17
CA PRO A 118 -5.92 -2.00 -20.61
C PRO A 118 -7.06 -2.13 -21.62
N THR A 119 -8.09 -1.31 -21.46
CA THR A 119 -9.19 -1.21 -22.42
C THR A 119 -8.86 -0.18 -23.51
N ASP A 120 -9.53 -0.29 -24.66
CA ASP A 120 -9.25 0.58 -25.83
C ASP A 120 -9.63 2.06 -25.60
N ASP A 121 -10.47 2.34 -24.61
CA ASP A 121 -11.03 3.65 -24.30
C ASP A 121 -10.25 4.41 -23.21
N LEU A 122 -9.10 3.91 -22.77
CA LEU A 122 -8.30 4.56 -21.73
C LEU A 122 -7.61 5.83 -22.26
N ASP A 123 -7.70 6.91 -21.47
CA ASP A 123 -7.05 8.17 -21.75
C ASP A 123 -5.53 7.97 -21.90
N PRO A 124 -4.92 8.46 -23.01
CA PRO A 124 -3.49 8.33 -23.25
C PRO A 124 -2.59 8.86 -22.14
N ARG A 125 -3.07 9.78 -21.28
CA ARG A 125 -2.31 10.33 -20.14
C ARG A 125 -1.84 9.28 -19.15
N PHE A 126 -2.51 8.14 -19.09
CA PHE A 126 -2.18 7.03 -18.21
C PHE A 126 -1.13 6.09 -18.80
N ARG A 127 -0.95 6.10 -20.12
CA ARG A 127 -0.06 5.16 -20.81
C ARG A 127 1.38 5.31 -20.31
N ASP A 128 2.07 4.18 -20.16
CA ASP A 128 3.45 4.07 -19.69
C ASP A 128 3.69 4.65 -18.28
N SER A 129 2.63 4.74 -17.49
CA SER A 129 2.69 5.17 -16.09
C SER A 129 3.41 4.19 -15.18
N ILE A 130 3.48 2.92 -15.59
CA ILE A 130 4.23 1.87 -14.90
C ILE A 130 5.03 1.08 -15.92
N ASP A 131 6.31 0.88 -15.64
CA ASP A 131 7.24 0.15 -16.51
C ASP A 131 8.14 -0.77 -15.69
N PHE A 132 8.59 -1.86 -16.32
CA PHE A 132 9.51 -2.82 -15.70
C PHE A 132 10.96 -2.64 -16.20
N CYS A 133 11.30 -1.43 -16.67
CA CYS A 133 12.67 -1.12 -17.07
C CYS A 133 13.49 -0.71 -15.84
N GLY A 134 14.59 -1.41 -15.59
CA GLY A 134 15.61 -1.01 -14.60
C GLY A 134 16.74 -0.20 -15.24
N GLY A 135 17.36 0.68 -14.45
CA GLY A 135 18.63 1.34 -14.77
C GLY A 135 19.84 0.60 -14.18
N ASP A 136 21.05 1.09 -14.46
CA ASP A 136 22.30 0.54 -13.89
C ASP A 136 22.33 0.76 -12.36
N GLY A 137 21.97 -0.29 -11.61
CA GLY A 137 22.03 -0.31 -10.14
C GLY A 137 20.71 -0.01 -9.41
N GLY A 138 19.70 0.58 -10.06
CA GLY A 138 18.40 0.91 -9.44
C GLY A 138 17.28 -0.15 -9.64
N PRO A 139 16.24 -0.19 -8.79
CA PRO A 139 15.01 -0.95 -9.03
C PRO A 139 14.29 -0.50 -10.30
N GLU A 140 13.38 -1.34 -10.79
CA GLU A 140 12.51 -1.06 -11.95
C GLU A 140 11.48 0.04 -11.62
N GLY A 141 10.95 0.73 -12.63
CA GLY A 141 9.93 1.78 -12.46
C GLY A 141 8.74 1.33 -11.61
N ALA A 142 8.23 0.13 -11.87
CA ALA A 142 7.13 -0.47 -11.13
C ALA A 142 7.42 -0.63 -9.63
N ALA A 143 8.62 -1.07 -9.27
CA ALA A 143 9.02 -1.21 -7.86
C ALA A 143 8.90 0.12 -7.11
N TRP A 144 9.27 1.23 -7.75
CA TRP A 144 9.09 2.58 -7.18
C TRP A 144 7.62 2.94 -7.00
N THR A 145 6.75 2.60 -7.96
CA THR A 145 5.31 2.86 -7.87
C THR A 145 4.68 2.15 -6.67
N PHE A 146 4.98 0.86 -6.47
CA PHE A 146 4.52 0.13 -5.28
C PHE A 146 5.10 0.71 -3.98
N TYR A 147 6.39 1.05 -3.99
CA TYR A 147 7.04 1.65 -2.83
C TYR A 147 6.41 3.00 -2.45
N TYR A 148 6.17 3.88 -3.41
CA TYR A 148 5.57 5.19 -3.14
C TYR A 148 4.13 5.06 -2.64
N LEU A 149 3.35 4.12 -3.17
CA LEU A 149 2.02 3.84 -2.63
C LEU A 149 2.09 3.45 -1.15
N LEU A 150 3.04 2.59 -0.76
CA LEU A 150 3.25 2.24 0.64
C LEU A 150 3.68 3.46 1.48
N ILE A 151 4.68 4.21 1.04
CA ILE A 151 5.21 5.33 1.84
C ILE A 151 4.21 6.48 1.96
N ASP A 152 3.41 6.77 0.92
CA ASP A 152 2.36 7.80 1.01
C ASP A 152 1.39 7.46 2.13
N VAL A 153 1.01 6.19 2.29
CA VAL A 153 0.17 5.74 3.41
C VAL A 153 0.87 5.89 4.76
N LEU A 154 2.17 5.57 4.86
CA LEU A 154 2.91 5.68 6.12
C LEU A 154 3.14 7.13 6.56
N GLN A 155 3.24 8.07 5.60
CA GLN A 155 3.61 9.47 5.88
C GLN A 155 2.44 10.44 5.84
N LYS A 156 1.40 10.16 5.05
CA LYS A 156 0.23 11.02 4.88
C LYS A 156 -1.07 10.35 5.28
N GLY A 157 -1.02 9.08 5.64
CA GLY A 157 -2.19 8.31 6.05
C GLY A 157 -3.05 7.82 4.88
N PRO A 158 -4.17 7.15 5.20
CA PRO A 158 -5.13 6.65 4.22
C PRO A 158 -5.62 7.74 3.27
N GLY A 159 -5.48 7.51 1.97
CA GLY A 159 -5.98 8.40 0.92
C GLY A 159 -5.37 9.80 0.88
N ASP A 160 -4.18 10.00 1.47
CA ASP A 160 -3.57 11.32 1.66
C ASP A 160 -4.44 12.28 2.49
N LEU A 161 -5.36 11.76 3.31
CA LEU A 161 -6.27 12.54 4.17
C LEU A 161 -5.85 12.57 5.65
N GLY A 162 -4.60 12.22 5.93
CA GLY A 162 -4.09 12.23 7.28
C GLY A 162 -3.83 13.64 7.82
N ASN A 163 -4.08 13.82 9.12
CA ASN A 163 -3.78 15.03 9.87
C ASN A 163 -2.37 15.04 10.50
N PHE A 164 -1.63 13.95 10.37
CA PHE A 164 -0.31 13.78 10.98
C PHE A 164 0.77 13.55 9.91
N ASP A 165 2.00 13.95 10.22
CA ASP A 165 3.17 13.78 9.34
C ASP A 165 3.68 12.33 9.25
N GLU A 166 3.16 11.45 10.11
CA GLU A 166 3.54 10.04 10.18
C GLU A 166 2.45 9.20 10.85
N TYR A 167 2.35 7.95 10.40
CA TYR A 167 1.40 6.96 10.89
C TYR A 167 2.10 5.66 11.27
N PHE A 168 1.68 5.09 12.40
CA PHE A 168 2.11 3.77 12.84
C PHE A 168 1.00 2.76 12.55
N ILE A 169 1.30 1.78 11.73
CA ILE A 169 0.34 0.78 11.29
C ILE A 169 0.69 -0.54 11.97
N GLU A 170 -0.25 -1.10 12.71
CA GLU A 170 -0.05 -2.41 13.35
C GLU A 170 -0.03 -3.52 12.30
N GLU A 171 -1.04 -3.59 11.44
CA GLU A 171 -1.13 -4.63 10.41
C GLU A 171 -1.49 -4.07 9.03
N ILE A 172 -0.77 -4.50 8.00
CA ILE A 172 -1.12 -4.27 6.61
C ILE A 172 -1.44 -5.61 5.96
N THR A 173 -2.68 -5.77 5.53
CA THR A 173 -3.12 -6.93 4.76
C THR A 173 -3.19 -6.56 3.29
N ILE A 174 -2.47 -7.29 2.46
CA ILE A 174 -2.47 -7.16 1.00
C ILE A 174 -3.15 -8.40 0.43
N ASN A 175 -4.26 -8.22 -0.26
CA ASN A 175 -4.99 -9.29 -0.93
C ASN A 175 -4.78 -9.14 -2.44
N VAL A 176 -4.25 -10.15 -3.11
CA VAL A 176 -4.18 -10.20 -4.58
C VAL A 176 -5.25 -11.15 -5.08
N LEU A 177 -6.15 -10.65 -5.91
CA LEU A 177 -7.29 -11.40 -6.44
C LEU A 177 -7.03 -11.88 -7.86
N GLU A 178 -7.70 -12.97 -8.22
CA GLU A 178 -7.79 -13.42 -9.61
C GLU A 178 -8.39 -12.32 -10.51
N PRO A 179 -7.92 -12.21 -11.76
CA PRO A 179 -8.49 -11.27 -12.71
C PRO A 179 -9.97 -11.60 -12.99
N THR A 180 -10.81 -10.57 -13.08
CA THR A 180 -12.28 -10.72 -13.25
C THR A 180 -12.82 -9.90 -14.42
N ASP A 181 -11.95 -9.29 -15.22
CA ASP A 181 -12.31 -8.46 -16.38
C ASP A 181 -12.61 -9.28 -17.65
N GLY A 182 -12.45 -10.61 -17.59
CA GLY A 182 -12.68 -11.53 -18.70
C GLY A 182 -11.53 -11.60 -19.71
N ALA A 183 -10.41 -10.90 -19.47
CA ALA A 183 -9.24 -10.99 -20.33
C ALA A 183 -8.43 -12.27 -20.05
N ALA A 184 -7.63 -12.71 -21.02
CA ALA A 184 -6.89 -13.98 -20.93
C ALA A 184 -5.59 -13.88 -20.09
N HIS A 185 -5.28 -12.70 -19.52
CA HIS A 185 -4.11 -12.38 -18.70
C HIS A 185 -2.93 -13.37 -18.76
N LYS A 186 -1.98 -13.15 -19.68
CA LYS A 186 -0.78 -14.00 -19.80
C LYS A 186 0.44 -13.55 -18.98
N SER A 187 0.41 -12.31 -18.51
CA SER A 187 1.50 -11.65 -17.77
C SER A 187 0.96 -10.47 -16.97
N ILE A 188 1.79 -9.89 -16.10
CA ILE A 188 1.52 -8.64 -15.38
C ILE A 188 1.94 -7.39 -16.18
N ALA A 189 2.52 -7.57 -17.36
CA ALA A 189 2.82 -6.51 -18.33
C ALA A 189 2.11 -6.78 -19.67
N CYS A 190 1.91 -5.77 -20.51
CA CYS A 190 1.37 -5.99 -21.86
C CYS A 190 2.44 -6.64 -22.77
N GLY A 191 2.03 -7.66 -23.52
CA GLY A 191 2.88 -8.68 -24.12
C GLY A 191 3.89 -8.25 -25.21
N ASP A 192 3.72 -7.13 -25.92
CA ASP A 192 4.50 -6.90 -27.15
C ASP A 192 5.62 -5.86 -26.99
N ARG A 193 5.34 -4.71 -26.39
CA ARG A 193 6.30 -3.59 -26.32
C ARG A 193 7.58 -3.91 -25.52
N GLU A 194 7.44 -4.81 -24.57
CA GLU A 194 8.46 -5.11 -23.57
C GLU A 194 9.41 -6.25 -24.01
N LEU A 195 8.99 -7.06 -24.99
CA LEU A 195 9.80 -8.00 -25.76
C LEU A 195 10.44 -7.31 -26.98
N GLU A 196 9.71 -6.40 -27.64
CA GLU A 196 10.18 -5.61 -28.80
C GLU A 196 11.32 -4.63 -28.47
N LEU A 197 11.39 -4.13 -27.23
CA LEU A 197 12.38 -3.11 -26.84
C LEU A 197 13.84 -3.60 -26.85
N GLY A 198 14.11 -4.90 -27.02
CA GLY A 198 15.37 -5.51 -27.53
C GLY A 198 16.72 -5.19 -26.87
N ASN A 199 16.83 -4.12 -26.07
CA ASN A 199 18.08 -3.40 -25.81
C ASN A 199 18.25 -2.96 -24.35
N LYS A 200 17.25 -3.11 -23.48
CA LYS A 200 17.40 -2.86 -22.05
C LYS A 200 17.54 -4.20 -21.33
N ARG A 201 18.68 -4.43 -20.67
CA ARG A 201 18.89 -5.61 -19.82
C ARG A 201 17.84 -5.59 -18.71
N ARG A 202 16.75 -6.35 -18.88
CA ARG A 202 15.94 -6.75 -17.72
C ARG A 202 16.89 -7.36 -16.71
N ARG A 203 16.77 -6.99 -15.42
CA ARG A 203 17.43 -7.77 -14.38
C ARG A 203 16.97 -9.22 -14.56
N ARG A 204 17.87 -10.20 -14.40
CA ARG A 204 17.60 -11.64 -14.62
C ARG A 204 16.31 -12.11 -13.92
N PHE A 205 15.96 -11.46 -12.81
CA PHE A 205 14.77 -11.66 -12.00
C PHE A 205 13.44 -11.35 -12.75
N SER A 206 13.37 -10.29 -13.56
CA SER A 206 12.16 -9.87 -14.29
C SER A 206 11.98 -10.49 -15.67
N ARG A 207 12.79 -11.49 -16.04
CA ARG A 207 12.48 -12.30 -17.22
C ARG A 207 11.58 -13.46 -16.84
N ASN A 208 12.02 -14.29 -15.88
CA ASN A 208 11.30 -15.48 -15.45
C ASN A 208 9.91 -15.16 -14.88
N LEU A 209 9.79 -14.07 -14.09
CA LEU A 209 8.49 -13.61 -13.55
C LEU A 209 7.47 -13.23 -14.62
N PHE A 210 7.91 -12.86 -15.82
CA PHE A 210 7.04 -12.26 -16.84
C PHE A 210 6.83 -13.17 -18.06
N SER A 211 7.70 -14.16 -18.25
CA SER A 211 7.65 -15.10 -19.38
C SER A 211 7.21 -16.51 -19.02
N ASP A 212 7.10 -16.86 -17.74
CA ASP A 212 6.71 -18.22 -17.31
C ASP A 212 5.19 -18.41 -17.32
N GLU A 213 4.66 -18.88 -18.44
CA GLU A 213 3.23 -19.17 -18.64
C GLU A 213 2.64 -20.22 -17.69
N THR A 214 3.46 -20.94 -16.91
CA THR A 214 2.98 -21.90 -15.91
C THR A 214 2.48 -21.23 -14.63
N ILE A 215 2.87 -19.97 -14.37
CA ILE A 215 2.47 -19.22 -13.19
C ILE A 215 1.31 -18.30 -13.56
N ASN A 216 0.24 -18.37 -12.77
CA ASN A 216 -0.93 -17.51 -12.94
C ASN A 216 -0.58 -16.01 -12.77
N PRO A 217 -1.28 -15.10 -13.45
CA PRO A 217 -0.95 -13.68 -13.46
C PRO A 217 -1.08 -12.99 -12.09
N GLU A 218 -2.09 -13.35 -11.30
CA GLU A 218 -2.26 -12.87 -9.91
C GLU A 218 -1.15 -13.36 -8.98
N GLU A 219 -0.69 -14.61 -9.17
CA GLU A 219 0.44 -15.15 -8.42
C GLU A 219 1.73 -14.42 -8.77
N ARG A 220 1.97 -14.11 -10.06
CA ARG A 220 3.12 -13.30 -10.48
C ARG A 220 3.14 -11.92 -9.84
N LEU A 221 1.97 -11.28 -9.73
CA LEU A 221 1.84 -9.99 -9.06
C LEU A 221 2.16 -10.12 -7.56
N ALA A 222 1.61 -11.14 -6.90
CA ALA A 222 1.90 -11.43 -5.49
C ALA A 222 3.40 -11.71 -5.27
N MET A 223 4.02 -12.54 -6.10
CA MET A 223 5.46 -12.78 -6.11
C MET A 223 6.25 -11.48 -6.26
N TYR A 224 5.86 -10.62 -7.21
CA TYR A 224 6.53 -9.34 -7.45
C TYR A 224 6.49 -8.43 -6.22
N ILE A 225 5.31 -8.26 -5.62
CA ILE A 225 5.11 -7.46 -4.40
C ILE A 225 5.93 -8.04 -3.24
N ALA A 226 5.81 -9.35 -3.00
CA ALA A 226 6.53 -10.06 -1.94
C ALA A 226 8.06 -9.93 -2.08
N ASN A 227 8.59 -10.06 -3.29
CA ASN A 227 10.03 -9.97 -3.53
C ASN A 227 10.54 -8.55 -3.27
N ASN A 228 9.85 -7.53 -3.78
CA ASN A 228 10.23 -6.13 -3.53
C ASN A 228 10.14 -5.77 -2.04
N LEU A 229 9.08 -6.21 -1.33
CA LEU A 229 8.97 -6.06 0.13
C LEU A 229 10.13 -6.75 0.86
N GLY A 230 10.43 -8.00 0.50
CA GLY A 230 11.57 -8.72 1.08
C GLY A 230 12.91 -8.00 0.84
N THR A 231 13.11 -7.44 -0.36
CA THR A 231 14.32 -6.68 -0.71
C THR A 231 14.47 -5.40 0.13
N ILE A 232 13.41 -4.62 0.33
CA ILE A 232 13.50 -3.40 1.17
C ILE A 232 13.59 -3.73 2.66
N LEU A 233 12.97 -4.82 3.12
CA LEU A 233 13.03 -5.25 4.51
C LEU A 233 14.37 -5.92 4.85
N ASN A 234 15.13 -6.39 3.85
CA ASN A 234 16.45 -6.95 4.05
C ASN A 234 17.56 -5.92 4.35
N LEU A 235 17.27 -4.61 4.23
CA LEU A 235 18.19 -3.49 4.53
C LEU A 235 19.63 -3.70 4.04
N ASP A 236 19.80 -4.02 2.75
CA ASP A 236 21.16 -4.10 2.20
C ASP A 236 21.72 -2.70 1.91
N TYR A 237 22.98 -2.64 1.46
CA TYR A 237 23.62 -1.42 0.98
C TYR A 237 22.68 -0.59 0.08
N HIS A 238 21.97 -1.17 -0.87
CA HIS A 238 21.09 -0.41 -1.77
C HIS A 238 19.73 -0.04 -1.17
N THR A 239 19.22 -0.82 -0.22
CA THR A 239 17.82 -0.73 0.22
C THR A 239 17.62 -0.13 1.60
N THR A 240 18.68 -0.03 2.41
CA THR A 240 18.63 0.39 3.82
C THR A 240 17.73 1.61 4.04
N ASN A 241 17.99 2.73 3.36
CA ASN A 241 17.25 3.97 3.60
C ASN A 241 15.77 3.89 3.21
N TYR A 242 15.43 3.06 2.24
CA TYR A 242 14.04 2.84 1.83
C TYR A 242 13.31 1.99 2.85
N GLY A 243 13.96 0.91 3.30
CA GLY A 243 13.44 0.00 4.30
C GLY A 243 13.27 0.65 5.66
N MET A 244 14.21 1.51 6.10
CA MET A 244 14.13 2.21 7.41
C MET A 244 12.75 2.84 7.64
N THR A 245 12.19 3.49 6.62
CA THR A 245 10.86 4.10 6.72
C THR A 245 9.78 3.06 7.00
N VAL A 246 9.84 1.88 6.37
CA VAL A 246 8.88 0.79 6.64
C VAL A 246 9.06 0.25 8.07
N TRP A 247 10.30 0.00 8.51
CA TRP A 247 10.59 -0.48 9.87
C TRP A 247 10.13 0.48 10.97
N GLU A 248 10.17 1.78 10.71
CA GLU A 248 9.76 2.81 11.65
C GLU A 248 8.25 2.93 11.82
N HIS A 249 7.47 2.58 10.80
CA HIS A 249 6.04 2.86 10.74
C HIS A 249 5.19 1.59 10.79
N VAL A 250 5.70 0.42 10.39
CA VAL A 250 4.96 -0.85 10.48
C VAL A 250 5.34 -1.60 11.76
N MET A 251 4.38 -1.72 12.68
CA MET A 251 4.59 -2.19 14.05
C MET A 251 4.35 -3.68 14.26
N GLY A 252 3.44 -4.32 13.54
CA GLY A 252 3.19 -5.76 13.67
C GLY A 252 3.68 -6.51 12.44
N GLY A 253 3.01 -6.34 11.31
CA GLY A 253 3.38 -7.10 10.12
C GLY A 253 2.69 -6.70 8.83
N ILE A 254 3.20 -7.28 7.75
CA ILE A 254 2.57 -7.23 6.43
C ILE A 254 2.18 -8.66 6.04
N VAL A 255 0.90 -8.90 5.85
CA VAL A 255 0.36 -10.19 5.40
C VAL A 255 -0.04 -10.06 3.94
N LEU A 256 0.51 -10.92 3.08
CA LEU A 256 0.14 -11.01 1.67
C LEU A 256 -0.68 -12.30 1.46
N ASN A 257 -1.90 -12.13 0.96
CA ASN A 257 -2.82 -13.20 0.60
C ASN A 257 -2.98 -13.27 -0.91
N LEU A 258 -3.13 -14.49 -1.42
CA LEU A 258 -3.44 -14.80 -2.82
C LEU A 258 -4.77 -15.55 -2.85
N SER A 259 -5.78 -14.98 -3.51
CA SER A 259 -7.12 -15.58 -3.66
C SER A 259 -7.72 -16.07 -2.33
N GLY A 260 -7.55 -15.29 -1.26
CA GLY A 260 -8.10 -15.59 0.07
C GLY A 260 -7.23 -16.51 0.94
N SER A 261 -6.10 -17.01 0.45
CA SER A 261 -5.16 -17.84 1.21
C SER A 261 -3.87 -17.09 1.53
N LYS A 262 -3.27 -17.32 2.71
CA LYS A 262 -1.99 -16.70 3.09
C LYS A 262 -0.87 -17.14 2.16
N TYR A 263 -0.26 -16.19 1.47
CA TYR A 263 0.84 -16.42 0.52
C TYR A 263 2.20 -16.17 1.16
N ARG A 264 2.38 -15.00 1.81
CA ARG A 264 3.60 -14.63 2.53
C ARG A 264 3.29 -13.72 3.70
N GLN A 265 4.12 -13.78 4.74
CA GLN A 265 3.98 -12.93 5.91
C GLN A 265 5.33 -12.35 6.31
N PHE A 266 5.33 -11.06 6.65
CA PHE A 266 6.49 -10.34 7.16
C PHE A 266 6.15 -9.89 8.59
N GLU A 267 6.56 -10.68 9.58
CA GLU A 267 6.42 -10.34 10.99
C GLU A 267 7.57 -9.44 11.41
N MET A 268 7.27 -8.17 11.71
CA MET A 268 8.31 -7.16 11.91
C MET A 268 9.17 -7.47 13.13
N GLU A 269 8.59 -7.97 14.22
CA GLU A 269 9.29 -8.40 15.43
C GLU A 269 10.30 -9.52 15.13
N VAL A 270 9.86 -10.58 14.47
CA VAL A 270 10.72 -11.72 14.09
C VAL A 270 11.83 -11.28 13.15
N LEU A 271 11.49 -10.42 12.19
CA LEU A 271 12.48 -9.85 11.29
C LEU A 271 13.49 -9.03 12.11
N ILE A 272 13.05 -8.16 13.03
CA ILE A 272 13.92 -7.28 13.85
C ILE A 272 14.95 -8.11 14.63
N GLU A 273 14.53 -9.21 15.23
CA GLU A 273 15.38 -10.05 16.09
C GLU A 273 16.41 -10.85 15.28
N SER A 274 16.01 -11.31 14.09
CA SER A 274 16.85 -12.13 13.22
C SER A 274 17.66 -11.32 12.21
N HIS A 275 17.41 -10.01 12.09
CA HIS A 275 17.94 -9.21 11.01
C HIS A 275 19.46 -9.07 11.07
N ARG A 276 20.13 -9.38 9.95
CA ARG A 276 21.57 -9.14 9.77
C ARG A 276 21.83 -8.61 8.37
N ILE A 277 22.31 -7.38 8.29
CA ILE A 277 22.76 -6.79 7.04
C ILE A 277 24.04 -7.50 6.60
N ARG A 278 23.96 -8.17 5.45
CA ARG A 278 25.07 -8.97 4.89
C ARG A 278 26.08 -8.12 4.13
N ASP A 279 25.62 -7.06 3.49
CA ASP A 279 26.44 -6.19 2.64
C ASP A 279 26.31 -4.74 3.11
N TRP A 280 27.44 -4.18 3.53
CA TRP A 280 27.58 -2.81 4.02
C TRP A 280 28.28 -1.89 3.02
N GLY A 281 28.63 -2.40 1.83
CA GLY A 281 29.39 -1.70 0.81
C GLY A 281 30.86 -2.14 0.70
N MET A 282 31.68 -1.35 0.01
CA MET A 282 32.93 -1.84 -0.57
C MET A 282 34.21 -1.55 0.22
N THR A 283 34.32 -0.42 0.94
CA THR A 283 35.57 -0.06 1.66
C THR A 283 35.41 -0.20 3.18
N PRO A 284 36.47 -0.57 3.92
CA PRO A 284 36.41 -0.71 5.38
C PRO A 284 35.88 0.52 6.10
N GLU A 285 36.24 1.72 5.66
CA GLU A 285 35.86 2.99 6.28
C GLU A 285 34.36 3.25 6.14
N TYR A 286 33.81 3.09 4.92
CA TYR A 286 32.37 3.23 4.69
C TYR A 286 31.58 2.16 5.43
N ILE A 287 32.08 0.93 5.50
CA ILE A 287 31.42 -0.15 6.26
C ILE A 287 31.35 0.22 7.74
N ALA A 288 32.42 0.74 8.33
CA ALA A 288 32.44 1.14 9.74
C ALA A 288 31.46 2.29 10.02
N GLU A 289 31.49 3.35 9.20
CA GLU A 289 30.58 4.50 9.33
C GLU A 289 29.10 4.08 9.23
N ARG A 290 28.76 3.24 8.26
CA ARG A 290 27.37 2.76 8.07
C ARG A 290 26.89 1.90 9.20
N LYS A 291 27.75 1.01 9.73
CA LYS A 291 27.44 0.21 10.91
C LYS A 291 27.16 1.11 12.10
N GLU A 292 28.00 2.11 12.34
CA GLU A 292 27.77 3.06 13.44
C GLU A 292 26.42 3.80 13.30
N LYS A 293 26.13 4.34 12.10
CA LYS A 293 24.86 4.99 11.81
C LYS A 293 23.67 4.05 11.99
N TYR A 294 23.79 2.81 11.53
CA TYR A 294 22.76 1.79 11.68
C TYR A 294 22.52 1.45 13.14
N GLU A 295 23.56 1.21 13.95
CA GLU A 295 23.40 0.89 15.37
C GLU A 295 22.71 2.04 16.12
N ARG A 296 23.07 3.29 15.83
CA ARG A 296 22.39 4.47 16.39
C ARG A 296 20.92 4.52 15.99
N TRP A 297 20.61 4.27 14.72
CA TRP A 297 19.23 4.19 14.25
C TRP A 297 18.47 3.01 14.88
N ARG A 298 19.09 1.84 14.99
CA ARG A 298 18.51 0.61 15.52
C ARG A 298 18.12 0.78 16.98
N TYR A 299 19.02 1.34 17.80
CA TYR A 299 18.75 1.68 19.19
C TYR A 299 17.57 2.65 19.32
N TRP A 300 17.55 3.69 18.49
CA TRP A 300 16.44 4.65 18.45
C TRP A 300 15.12 3.99 18.01
N LEU A 301 15.16 3.08 17.02
CA LEU A 301 13.99 2.35 16.54
C LEU A 301 13.41 1.45 17.64
N ASP A 302 14.23 0.70 18.37
CA ASP A 302 13.78 -0.16 19.45
C ASP A 302 13.11 0.63 20.58
N GLU A 303 13.72 1.76 20.97
CA GLU A 303 13.14 2.70 21.92
C GLU A 303 11.80 3.26 21.44
N ARG A 304 11.73 3.66 20.16
CA ARG A 304 10.53 4.19 19.54
C ARG A 304 9.40 3.17 19.55
N ARG A 305 9.65 1.94 19.12
CA ARG A 305 8.64 0.86 19.09
C ARG A 305 8.15 0.51 20.49
N ARG A 306 9.02 0.49 21.49
CA ARG A 306 8.62 0.26 22.89
C ARG A 306 7.70 1.38 23.40
N ARG A 307 8.01 2.64 23.09
CA ARG A 307 7.17 3.80 23.46
C ARG A 307 5.81 3.75 22.79
N VAL A 308 5.76 3.44 21.49
CA VAL A 308 4.51 3.21 20.75
C VAL A 308 3.66 2.13 21.42
N LYS A 309 4.24 0.95 21.73
CA LYS A 309 3.53 -0.13 22.42
C LYS A 309 3.05 0.27 23.83
N GLY A 310 3.78 1.15 24.51
CA GLY A 310 3.43 1.66 25.83
C GLY A 310 2.51 2.89 25.84
N GLY A 311 2.09 3.41 24.67
CA GLY A 311 1.31 4.65 24.58
C GLY A 311 2.07 5.90 25.07
N LEU A 312 3.41 5.87 25.03
CA LEU A 312 4.29 6.94 25.51
C LEU A 312 4.65 7.91 24.37
N GLU A 313 5.01 9.14 24.74
CA GLU A 313 5.58 10.10 23.81
C GLU A 313 6.82 9.54 23.10
N LEU A 314 6.93 9.81 21.81
CA LEU A 314 8.00 9.33 20.96
C LEU A 314 9.36 9.95 21.34
N ASN A 315 10.43 9.21 21.11
CA ASN A 315 11.81 9.55 21.49
C ASN A 315 12.49 10.61 20.58
N GLY A 316 11.74 11.64 20.14
CA GLY A 316 12.27 12.73 19.32
C GLY A 316 12.54 12.36 17.86
N LYS A 317 13.32 13.19 17.16
CA LYS A 317 13.64 13.04 15.73
C LYS A 317 14.62 11.88 15.49
N ARG A 318 14.56 11.30 14.29
CA ARG A 318 15.48 10.26 13.81
C ARG A 318 16.94 10.73 13.97
N PRO A 319 17.84 9.93 14.59
CA PRO A 319 19.20 10.35 14.92
C PRO A 319 20.13 10.43 13.71
N VAL A 320 19.74 9.79 12.60
CA VAL A 320 20.47 9.76 11.34
C VAL A 320 19.47 9.88 10.21
N SER A 321 19.62 10.86 9.33
CA SER A 321 18.71 11.05 8.18
C SER A 321 18.90 9.97 7.11
N TYR A 322 20.12 9.47 6.97
CA TYR A 322 20.54 8.53 5.94
C TYR A 322 21.71 7.68 6.45
N ILE A 323 21.64 6.35 6.29
CA ILE A 323 22.69 5.44 6.73
C ILE A 323 23.82 5.37 5.70
N MET A 324 23.50 5.45 4.42
CA MET A 324 24.43 5.09 3.33
C MET A 324 25.48 6.13 2.99
#